data_AF-A0A1H8L2M5-F1
#
_entry.id   AF-A0A1H8L2M5-F1
#
_cell.length_a   1.000
_cell.length_b   1.000
_cell.length_c   1.000
_cell.angle_alpha   90.00
_cell.angle_beta   90.00
_cell.angle_gamma   90.00
#
_symmetry.space_group_name_H-M   'P 1'
#
loop_
_entity.id
_entity.type
_entity.pdbx_description
1 polymer ?
#
loop_
_entity_poly.entity_id
_entity_poly.type
_entity_poly.pdbx_seq_one_letter_code
_entity_poly.pdbx_strand_id
1 'polypeptide(L)'
;MTTTLHQRLTLICGTAVLLGLTACASNKTPATADVAVSRAAVANATSAGAAELAPAEMQSAREKMARANQALANKDYKTAQDLAAQAQADAQLAQSKANSTKATAAADELQQSIRVLREELNRNSTTTQ
;
A
#
# COMPACT_ATOMS: atom_id res chain seq x y z
N MET A 1 -1.01 9.24 -69.17
CA MET A 1 -0.99 10.25 -68.08
C MET A 1 -2.09 10.02 -67.02
N THR A 2 -2.53 8.77 -66.76
CA THR A 2 -3.63 8.46 -65.81
C THR A 2 -3.21 7.60 -64.62
N THR A 3 -1.99 7.06 -64.62
CA THR A 3 -1.46 6.17 -63.57
C THR A 3 -0.83 6.91 -62.39
N THR A 4 -0.42 8.17 -62.54
CA THR A 4 0.20 8.98 -61.47
C THR A 4 -0.79 9.59 -60.48
N LEU A 5 -2.07 9.71 -60.87
CA LEU A 5 -3.12 10.30 -60.03
C LEU A 5 -3.65 9.32 -58.98
N HIS A 6 -3.76 8.03 -59.33
CA HIS A 6 -4.17 6.98 -58.41
C HIS A 6 -3.12 6.76 -57.32
N GLN A 7 -1.83 6.76 -57.68
CA GLN A 7 -0.72 6.59 -56.73
C GLN A 7 -0.63 7.71 -55.69
N ARG A 8 -1.06 8.94 -56.04
CA ARG A 8 -1.15 10.07 -55.09
C ARG A 8 -2.39 10.01 -54.21
N LEU A 9 -3.51 9.46 -54.72
CA LEU A 9 -4.74 9.28 -53.96
C LEU A 9 -4.59 8.18 -52.88
N THR A 10 -3.87 7.10 -53.20
CA THR A 10 -3.60 6.02 -52.22
C THR A 10 -2.63 6.46 -51.12
N LEU A 11 -1.77 7.44 -51.39
CA LEU A 11 -0.80 7.96 -50.41
C LEU A 11 -1.44 8.86 -49.34
N ILE A 12 -2.62 9.43 -49.61
CA ILE A 12 -3.33 10.33 -48.68
C ILE A 12 -4.27 9.54 -47.74
N CYS A 13 -4.79 8.39 -48.17
CA CYS A 13 -5.61 7.52 -47.30
C CYS A 13 -4.78 6.64 -46.33
N GLY A 14 -3.50 6.42 -46.61
CA GLY A 14 -2.65 5.54 -45.80
C GLY A 14 -2.21 6.12 -44.44
N THR A 15 -2.31 7.43 -44.24
CA THR A 15 -1.78 8.12 -43.04
C THR A 15 -2.83 8.41 -41.97
N ALA A 16 -4.12 8.31 -42.28
CA ALA A 16 -5.20 8.62 -41.32
C ALA A 16 -5.54 7.45 -40.36
N VAL A 17 -5.14 6.21 -40.66
CA VAL A 17 -5.52 5.02 -39.87
C VAL A 17 -4.52 4.68 -38.76
N LEU A 18 -3.33 5.30 -38.73
CA LEU A 18 -2.31 5.03 -37.70
C LEU A 18 -2.40 5.96 -36.47
N LEU A 19 -3.31 6.94 -36.46
CA LEU A 19 -3.50 7.87 -35.34
C LEU A 19 -4.61 7.46 -34.35
N GLY A 20 -5.30 6.33 -34.59
CA GLY A 20 -6.44 5.88 -33.77
C GLY A 20 -6.11 5.00 -32.56
N LEU A 21 -4.85 4.58 -32.37
CA LEU A 21 -4.48 3.59 -31.35
C LEU A 21 -3.98 4.17 -30.02
N THR A 22 -3.90 5.49 -29.85
CA THR A 22 -3.44 6.10 -28.59
C THR A 22 -4.56 6.46 -27.60
N ALA A 23 -5.82 6.18 -27.92
CA ALA A 23 -6.97 6.62 -27.10
C ALA A 23 -7.37 5.65 -25.96
N CYS A 24 -6.74 4.47 -25.83
CA CYS A 24 -7.10 3.50 -24.79
C CYS A 24 -6.18 3.46 -23.56
N ALA A 25 -5.16 4.32 -23.48
CA ALA A 25 -4.36 4.48 -22.25
C ALA A 25 -5.06 5.45 -21.28
N SER A 26 -6.27 5.10 -20.83
CA SER A 26 -6.91 5.85 -19.76
C SER A 26 -6.26 5.48 -18.43
N ASN A 27 -5.48 6.39 -17.86
CA ASN A 27 -4.83 6.24 -16.54
C ASN A 27 -5.82 6.04 -15.38
N LYS A 28 -7.13 6.11 -15.67
CA LYS A 28 -8.22 5.86 -14.72
C LYS A 28 -8.16 4.47 -14.10
N THR A 29 -8.08 3.42 -14.92
CA THR A 29 -8.16 2.03 -14.43
C THR A 29 -6.99 1.68 -13.52
N PRO A 30 -5.73 1.99 -13.88
CA PRO A 30 -4.58 1.79 -12.98
C PRO A 30 -4.73 2.58 -11.67
N ALA A 31 -5.07 3.86 -11.72
CA ALA A 31 -5.18 4.69 -10.51
C ALA A 31 -6.29 4.20 -9.56
N THR A 32 -7.42 3.73 -10.08
CA THR A 32 -8.48 3.13 -9.23
C THR A 32 -8.01 1.85 -8.53
N ALA A 33 -7.23 1.01 -9.21
CA ALA A 33 -6.69 -0.22 -8.64
C ALA A 33 -5.65 0.09 -7.55
N ASP A 34 -4.73 1.01 -7.82
CA ASP A 34 -3.68 1.40 -6.87
C ASP A 34 -4.30 1.98 -5.59
N VAL A 35 -5.28 2.89 -5.71
CA VAL A 35 -6.01 3.43 -4.56
C VAL A 35 -6.71 2.33 -3.77
N ALA A 36 -7.29 1.32 -4.43
CA ALA A 36 -7.94 0.20 -3.76
C ALA A 36 -6.94 -0.68 -2.99
N VAL A 37 -5.78 -1.00 -3.59
CA VAL A 37 -4.70 -1.76 -2.93
C VAL A 37 -4.18 -1.00 -1.72
N SER A 38 -3.92 0.29 -1.88
CA SER A 38 -3.41 1.12 -0.79
C SER A 38 -4.45 1.27 0.34
N ARG A 39 -5.75 1.31 0.02
CA ARG A 39 -6.83 1.27 1.03
C ARG A 39 -6.81 -0.02 1.83
N ALA A 40 -6.59 -1.16 1.18
CA ALA A 40 -6.45 -2.44 1.87
C ALA A 40 -5.24 -2.44 2.81
N ALA A 41 -4.12 -1.81 2.44
CA ALA A 41 -2.96 -1.66 3.32
C ALA A 41 -3.29 -0.84 4.58
N VAL A 42 -4.02 0.28 4.45
CA VAL A 42 -4.48 1.08 5.61
C VAL A 42 -5.41 0.28 6.52
N ALA A 43 -6.29 -0.54 5.94
CA ALA A 43 -7.17 -1.42 6.71
C ALA A 43 -6.36 -2.50 7.46
N ASN A 44 -5.39 -3.14 6.81
CA ASN A 44 -4.52 -4.13 7.43
C ASN A 44 -3.70 -3.53 8.60
N ALA A 45 -3.16 -2.33 8.41
CA ALA A 45 -2.45 -1.63 9.48
C ALA A 45 -3.38 -1.29 10.66
N THR A 46 -4.63 -0.90 10.37
CA THR A 46 -5.65 -0.67 11.40
C THR A 46 -5.93 -1.95 12.19
N SER A 47 -6.17 -3.07 11.50
CA SER A 47 -6.39 -4.38 12.13
C SER A 47 -5.17 -4.88 12.93
N ALA A 48 -3.97 -4.48 12.53
CA ALA A 48 -2.75 -4.76 13.28
C ALA A 48 -2.60 -3.91 14.56
N GLY A 49 -3.55 -3.00 14.87
CA GLY A 49 -3.48 -2.14 16.05
C GLY A 49 -2.53 -0.95 15.89
N ALA A 50 -2.15 -0.61 14.65
CA ALA A 50 -1.18 0.45 14.41
C ALA A 50 -1.69 1.84 14.81
N ALA A 51 -3.00 2.03 14.98
CA ALA A 51 -3.55 3.31 15.44
C ALA A 51 -3.06 3.69 16.84
N GLU A 52 -2.78 2.69 17.69
CA GLU A 52 -2.30 2.87 19.05
C GLU A 52 -0.77 2.73 19.11
N LEU A 53 -0.22 1.75 18.40
CA LEU A 53 1.20 1.39 18.48
C LEU A 53 2.11 2.20 17.53
N ALA A 54 1.54 2.80 16.49
CA ALA A 54 2.25 3.63 15.50
C ALA A 54 1.37 4.80 15.02
N PRO A 55 0.94 5.69 15.93
CA PRO A 55 -0.09 6.69 15.65
C PRO A 55 0.35 7.72 14.58
N ALA A 56 1.62 8.12 14.58
CA ALA A 56 2.14 9.10 13.64
C ALA A 56 2.07 8.59 12.19
N GLU A 57 2.54 7.37 11.95
CA GLU A 57 2.50 6.74 10.62
C GLU A 57 1.07 6.45 10.19
N MET A 58 0.21 5.97 11.10
CA MET A 58 -1.20 5.74 10.79
C MET A 58 -1.94 7.03 10.44
N GLN A 59 -1.66 8.13 11.15
CA GLN A 59 -2.23 9.42 10.83
C GLN A 59 -1.79 9.86 9.43
N SER A 60 -0.49 9.78 9.13
CA SER A 60 0.04 10.13 7.81
C SER A 60 -0.59 9.30 6.69
N ALA A 61 -0.71 7.98 6.89
CA ALA A 61 -1.34 7.07 5.94
C ALA A 61 -2.81 7.46 5.68
N ARG A 62 -3.58 7.77 6.72
CA ARG A 62 -5.00 8.16 6.60
C ARG A 62 -5.16 9.50 5.89
N GLU A 63 -4.34 10.49 6.22
CA GLU A 63 -4.39 11.81 5.60
C GLU A 63 -4.06 11.73 4.10
N LYS A 64 -3.00 11.01 3.75
CA LYS A 64 -2.62 10.79 2.33
C LYS A 64 -3.68 9.98 1.59
N MET A 65 -4.27 8.97 2.23
CA MET A 65 -5.37 8.19 1.65
C MET A 65 -6.62 9.06 1.39
N ALA A 66 -6.97 9.95 2.31
CA ALA A 66 -8.08 10.88 2.13
C ALA A 66 -7.84 11.79 0.91
N ARG A 67 -6.63 12.35 0.79
CA ARG A 67 -6.23 13.17 -0.36
C ARG A 67 -6.20 12.37 -1.66
N ALA A 68 -5.74 11.11 -1.63
CA ALA A 68 -5.74 10.21 -2.79
C ALA A 68 -7.17 9.97 -3.30
N ASN A 69 -8.12 9.72 -2.39
CA ASN A 69 -9.53 9.55 -2.73
C ASN A 69 -10.13 10.83 -3.34
N GLN A 70 -9.77 12.00 -2.81
CA GLN A 70 -10.22 13.28 -3.36
C GLN A 70 -9.66 13.51 -4.78
N ALA A 71 -8.36 13.26 -4.99
CA ALA A 71 -7.73 13.35 -6.31
C ALA A 71 -8.40 12.40 -7.31
N LEU A 72 -8.71 11.16 -6.89
CA LEU A 72 -9.41 10.19 -7.72
C LEU A 72 -10.82 10.66 -8.10
N ALA A 73 -11.57 11.23 -7.16
CA ALA A 73 -12.88 11.82 -7.41
C ALA A 73 -12.82 13.00 -8.40
N ASN A 74 -11.75 13.79 -8.32
CA ASN A 74 -11.46 14.90 -9.23
C ASN A 74 -10.89 14.44 -10.59
N LYS A 75 -10.74 13.13 -10.80
CA LYS A 75 -10.11 12.51 -11.99
C LYS A 75 -8.64 12.89 -12.17
N ASP A 76 -7.98 13.36 -11.11
CA ASP A 76 -6.53 13.57 -11.06
C ASP A 76 -5.84 12.24 -10.74
N TYR A 77 -5.72 11.40 -11.76
CA TYR A 77 -5.25 10.02 -11.62
C TYR A 77 -3.78 9.94 -11.20
N LYS A 78 -2.93 10.86 -11.68
CA LYS A 78 -1.50 10.90 -11.33
C LYS A 78 -1.33 11.18 -9.85
N THR A 79 -1.96 12.24 -9.35
CA THR A 79 -1.89 12.60 -7.94
C THR A 79 -2.57 11.58 -7.05
N ALA A 80 -3.67 10.97 -7.49
CA ALA A 80 -4.29 9.85 -6.76
C ALA A 80 -3.31 8.67 -6.59
N GLN A 81 -2.60 8.29 -7.65
CA GLN A 81 -1.60 7.21 -7.63
C GLN A 81 -0.44 7.53 -6.68
N ASP A 82 0.14 8.72 -6.81
CA ASP A 82 1.30 9.13 -6.02
C ASP A 82 0.96 9.20 -4.51
N LEU A 83 -0.22 9.73 -4.17
CA LEU A 83 -0.70 9.79 -2.79
C LEU A 83 -1.08 8.42 -2.24
N ALA A 84 -1.69 7.55 -3.06
CA ALA A 84 -2.02 6.19 -2.67
C ALA A 84 -0.76 5.38 -2.34
N ALA A 85 0.26 5.45 -3.20
CA ALA A 85 1.53 4.77 -2.97
C ALA A 85 2.22 5.23 -1.67
N GLN A 86 2.22 6.53 -1.39
CA GLN A 86 2.74 7.07 -0.13
C GLN A 86 1.92 6.58 1.06
N ALA A 87 0.59 6.64 0.98
CA ALA A 87 -0.30 6.15 2.04
C ALA A 87 -0.10 4.66 2.32
N GLN A 88 0.15 3.86 1.29
CA GLN A 88 0.46 2.44 1.42
C GLN A 88 1.79 2.21 2.13
N ALA A 89 2.84 2.95 1.76
CA ALA A 89 4.14 2.85 2.42
C ALA A 89 4.04 3.21 3.92
N ASP A 90 3.36 4.31 4.24
CA ASP A 90 3.13 4.72 5.63
C ASP A 90 2.31 3.67 6.41
N ALA A 91 1.27 3.10 5.78
CA ALA A 91 0.46 2.05 6.40
C ALA A 91 1.27 0.79 6.68
N GLN A 92 2.12 0.36 5.74
CA GLN A 92 3.00 -0.80 5.91
C GLN A 92 4.05 -0.56 7.01
N LEU A 93 4.59 0.66 7.09
CA LEU A 93 5.48 1.06 8.18
C LEU A 93 4.76 0.99 9.52
N ALA A 94 3.55 1.55 9.61
CA ALA A 94 2.74 1.54 10.81
C ALA A 94 2.38 0.11 11.26
N GLN A 95 1.98 -0.75 10.31
CA GLN A 95 1.71 -2.16 10.54
C GLN A 95 2.94 -2.89 11.08
N SER A 96 4.11 -2.65 10.47
CA SER A 96 5.36 -3.29 10.88
C SER A 96 5.78 -2.88 12.29
N LYS A 97 5.64 -1.59 12.62
CA LYS A 97 5.88 -1.08 13.98
C LYS A 97 4.94 -1.73 14.99
N ALA A 98 3.64 -1.78 14.70
CA ALA A 98 2.65 -2.41 15.55
C ALA A 98 2.97 -3.90 15.82
N ASN A 99 3.30 -4.64 14.76
CA ASN A 99 3.68 -6.04 14.87
C ASN A 99 4.97 -6.22 15.67
N SER A 100 5.96 -5.34 15.49
CA SER A 100 7.21 -5.37 16.25
C SER A 100 6.96 -5.15 17.73
N THR A 101 6.15 -4.14 18.11
CA THR A 101 5.83 -3.88 19.51
C THR A 101 5.14 -5.07 20.16
N LYS A 102 4.18 -5.70 19.47
CA LYS A 102 3.50 -6.91 19.95
C LYS A 102 4.46 -8.09 20.11
N ALA A 103 5.37 -8.28 19.16
CA ALA A 103 6.36 -9.35 19.21
C ALA A 103 7.35 -9.16 20.38
N THR A 104 7.80 -7.92 20.61
CA THR A 104 8.64 -7.58 21.76
C THR A 104 7.93 -7.86 23.08
N ALA A 105 6.67 -7.40 23.23
CA ALA A 105 5.89 -7.65 24.44
C ALA A 105 5.71 -9.16 24.72
N ALA A 106 5.41 -9.95 23.68
CA ALA A 106 5.30 -11.40 23.82
C ALA A 106 6.65 -12.06 24.20
N ALA A 107 7.76 -11.57 23.65
CA ALA A 107 9.09 -12.07 24.02
C ALA A 107 9.43 -11.75 25.49
N ASP A 108 9.09 -10.56 25.97
CA ASP A 108 9.31 -10.15 27.34
C ASP A 108 8.47 -10.98 28.32
N GLU A 109 7.21 -11.27 27.98
CA GLU A 109 6.33 -12.15 28.76
C GLU A 109 6.89 -13.57 28.88
N LEU A 110 7.41 -14.13 27.78
CA LEU A 110 8.05 -15.44 27.78
C LEU A 110 9.31 -15.45 28.64
N GLN A 111 10.15 -14.42 28.55
CA GLN A 111 11.35 -14.30 29.38
C GLN A 111 11.01 -14.21 30.87
N GLN A 112 9.97 -13.45 31.22
CA GLN A 112 9.49 -13.36 32.60
C GLN A 112 8.94 -14.71 33.09
N SER A 113 8.18 -15.41 32.25
CA SER A 113 7.66 -16.75 32.57
C SER A 113 8.80 -17.75 32.81
N ILE A 114 9.85 -17.74 31.98
CA ILE A 114 11.04 -18.58 32.17
C ILE A 114 11.77 -18.23 33.47
N ARG A 115 11.87 -16.95 33.83
CA ARG A 115 12.49 -16.52 35.09
C ARG A 115 11.73 -17.07 36.29
N VAL A 116 10.40 -16.90 36.32
CA VAL A 116 9.53 -17.40 37.39
C VAL A 116 9.66 -18.93 37.51
N LEU A 117 9.62 -19.65 36.38
CA LEU A 117 9.82 -21.11 36.39
C LEU A 117 11.17 -21.52 37.01
N ARG A 118 12.26 -20.80 36.71
CA ARG A 118 13.58 -21.07 37.30
C ARG A 118 13.61 -20.78 38.81
N GLU A 119 12.97 -19.70 39.25
CA GLU A 119 12.86 -19.36 40.66
C GLU A 119 12.09 -20.44 41.44
N GLU A 120 10.97 -20.91 40.90
CA GLU A 120 10.18 -21.99 41.51
C GLU A 120 10.95 -23.32 41.58
N LEU A 121 11.71 -23.67 40.54
CA LEU A 121 12.58 -24.85 40.56
C LEU A 121 13.65 -24.76 41.66
N ASN A 122 14.28 -23.59 41.82
CA ASN A 122 15.30 -23.37 42.86
C ASN A 122 14.71 -23.38 44.28
N ARG A 123 13.49 -22.87 44.46
CA ARG A 123 12.77 -22.93 45.76
C ARG A 123 12.43 -24.37 46.15
N ASN A 124 11.95 -25.18 45.21
CA ASN A 124 11.59 -26.58 45.44
C ASN A 124 12.81 -27.46 45.73
N SER A 125 13.94 -27.24 45.03
CA SER A 125 15.18 -27.99 45.28
C SER A 125 15.79 -27.69 46.65
N THR A 126 15.65 -26.45 47.15
CA THR A 126 16.12 -26.06 48.49
C THR A 126 15.24 -26.63 49.61
N THR A 127 13.95 -26.87 49.35
CA THR A 127 13.00 -27.41 50.34
C THR A 127 13.12 -28.94 50.50
N THR A 128 13.77 -29.64 49.56
CA THR A 128 13.90 -31.11 49.57
C THR A 128 15.18 -31.60 50.26
N GLN A 129 16.03 -30.69 50.77
CA GLN A 129 17.19 -30.99 51.62
C GLN A 129 16.91 -30.59 53.06
#